data_AF-A0A0S3PN84-F1
#
_entry.id   AF-A0A0S3PN84-F1
#
_cell.length_a   1.000
_cell.length_b   1.000
_cell.length_c   1.000
_cell.angle_alpha   90.00
_cell.angle_beta   90.00
_cell.angle_gamma   90.00
#
_symmetry.space_group_name_H-M   'P 1'
#
loop_
_entity.id
_entity.type
_entity.pdbx_description
1 polymer ?
#
loop_
_entity_poly.entity_id
_entity_poly.type
_entity_poly.pdbx_seq_one_letter_code
_entity_poly.pdbx_strand_id
1 'polypeptide(L)'
;MNLEQIEEEEIATEVIWISSENVAKKMTNTKERSWRRVVDKHYKRIEYLNEDKKTCSGYSAITSSVSQPFALYIRNIYGDGIYYTNQDTNKNYILAISNGEVIEGTDIYVNSALFEKHRQFFLSDDYSSLTWICLTAAHIDEVLEANTLHKQKIKKKK
;
A
#
# COMPACT_ATOMS: atom_id res chain seq x y z
N MET A 1 7.01 -14.94 6.31
CA MET A 1 5.58 -14.58 6.31
C MET A 1 4.93 -14.54 4.93
N ASN A 2 3.85 -15.28 4.62
CA ASN A 2 2.98 -14.92 3.50
C ASN A 2 1.86 -14.05 4.07
N LEU A 3 1.33 -13.10 3.32
CA LEU A 3 0.23 -12.24 3.80
C LEU A 3 -1.14 -12.93 3.61
N GLU A 4 -1.20 -14.25 3.54
CA GLU A 4 -2.44 -15.02 3.36
C GLU A 4 -3.50 -14.65 4.42
N GLN A 5 -3.11 -14.50 5.68
CA GLN A 5 -4.03 -14.11 6.76
C GLN A 5 -4.62 -12.70 6.57
N ILE A 6 -3.88 -11.80 5.91
CA ILE A 6 -4.36 -10.46 5.55
C ILE A 6 -5.45 -10.58 4.47
N GLU A 7 -5.20 -11.42 3.46
CA GLU A 7 -6.12 -11.66 2.35
C GLU A 7 -7.41 -12.36 2.80
N GLU A 8 -7.31 -13.34 3.73
CA GLU A 8 -8.46 -14.03 4.34
C GLU A 8 -9.42 -13.08 5.08
N GLU A 9 -8.88 -11.99 5.67
CA GLU A 9 -9.66 -10.97 6.38
C GLU A 9 -10.22 -9.85 5.49
N GLU A 10 -10.14 -10.06 4.16
CA GLU A 10 -10.50 -9.10 3.12
C GLU A 10 -9.76 -7.75 3.27
N ILE A 11 -8.55 -7.76 3.81
CA ILE A 11 -7.68 -6.59 3.85
C ILE A 11 -6.95 -6.52 2.52
N ALA A 12 -7.14 -5.43 1.78
CA ALA A 12 -6.55 -5.29 0.46
C ALA A 12 -5.03 -5.13 0.53
N THR A 13 -4.32 -6.04 -0.11
CA THR A 13 -2.94 -5.90 -0.59
C THR A 13 -2.97 -5.53 -2.08
N GLU A 14 -1.81 -5.19 -2.65
CA GLU A 14 -1.68 -4.96 -4.09
C GLU A 14 -2.53 -3.81 -4.62
N VAL A 15 -2.69 -2.77 -3.79
CA VAL A 15 -3.44 -1.57 -4.17
C VAL A 15 -2.60 -0.73 -5.13
N ILE A 16 -3.21 -0.25 -6.21
CA ILE A 16 -2.53 0.64 -7.15
C ILE A 16 -2.51 2.04 -6.55
N TRP A 17 -1.37 2.44 -6.01
CA TRP A 17 -1.17 3.76 -5.39
C TRP A 17 -0.84 4.84 -6.41
N ILE A 18 -1.29 6.06 -6.11
CA ILE A 18 -1.04 7.28 -6.87
C ILE A 18 -0.62 8.36 -5.88
N SER A 19 0.56 8.89 -6.14
CA SER A 19 1.23 9.93 -5.39
C SER A 19 0.42 11.21 -5.33
N SER A 20 0.67 12.01 -4.30
CA SER A 20 0.00 13.30 -4.16
C SER A 20 0.26 14.24 -5.35
N GLU A 21 1.47 14.18 -5.91
CA GLU A 21 1.83 14.94 -7.11
C GLU A 21 1.02 14.51 -8.34
N ASN A 22 0.92 13.20 -8.59
CA ASN A 22 0.17 12.68 -9.74
C ASN A 22 -1.34 12.79 -9.57
N VAL A 23 -1.86 12.80 -8.34
CA VAL A 23 -3.28 13.12 -8.07
C VAL A 23 -3.59 14.58 -8.43
N ALA A 24 -2.71 15.51 -8.05
CA ALA A 24 -2.91 16.94 -8.33
C ALA A 24 -2.67 17.32 -9.80
N LYS A 25 -1.89 16.52 -10.52
CA LYS A 25 -1.50 16.79 -11.90
C LYS A 25 -2.70 16.73 -12.85
N LYS A 26 -2.85 17.75 -13.68
CA LYS A 26 -3.85 17.74 -14.75
C LYS A 26 -3.49 16.66 -15.78
N MET A 27 -4.37 15.67 -15.90
CA MET A 27 -4.18 14.55 -16.81
C MET A 27 -4.44 14.97 -18.26
N THR A 28 -3.38 15.35 -18.98
CA THR A 28 -3.45 15.81 -20.38
C THR A 28 -3.37 14.64 -21.37
N ASN A 29 -2.72 13.54 -20.99
CA ASN A 29 -2.53 12.38 -21.84
C ASN A 29 -3.84 11.60 -22.02
N THR A 30 -4.21 11.32 -23.27
CA THR A 30 -5.44 10.58 -23.60
C THR A 30 -5.39 9.12 -23.16
N LYS A 31 -4.23 8.44 -23.25
CA LYS A 31 -4.09 7.04 -22.81
C LYS A 31 -4.26 6.93 -21.30
N GLU A 32 -3.65 7.84 -20.56
CA GLU A 32 -3.73 7.90 -19.09
C GLU A 32 -5.17 8.18 -18.63
N ARG A 33 -5.87 9.12 -19.29
CA ARG A 33 -7.31 9.36 -19.06
C ARG A 33 -8.16 8.12 -19.31
N SER A 34 -7.93 7.41 -20.41
CA SER A 34 -8.67 6.19 -20.71
C SER A 34 -8.40 5.07 -19.71
N TRP A 35 -7.14 4.88 -19.32
CA TRP A 35 -6.77 3.93 -18.28
C TRP A 35 -7.43 4.26 -16.94
N ARG A 36 -7.35 5.53 -16.50
CA ARG A 36 -7.97 5.99 -15.25
C ARG A 36 -9.47 5.69 -15.21
N ARG A 37 -10.19 5.94 -16.30
CA ARG A 37 -11.62 5.62 -16.41
C ARG A 37 -11.91 4.12 -16.25
N VAL A 38 -11.04 3.26 -16.77
CA VAL A 38 -11.19 1.81 -16.60
C VAL A 38 -10.94 1.42 -15.14
N VAL A 39 -9.91 1.98 -14.52
CA VAL A 39 -9.59 1.72 -13.11
C VAL A 39 -10.71 2.21 -12.19
N ASP A 40 -11.14 3.47 -12.34
CA ASP A 40 -12.23 4.06 -11.53
C ASP A 40 -13.55 3.26 -11.65
N LYS A 41 -13.76 2.56 -12.77
CA LYS A 41 -14.96 1.74 -12.99
C LYS A 41 -14.90 0.38 -12.27
N HIS A 42 -13.72 -0.24 -12.16
CA HIS A 42 -13.58 -1.62 -11.69
C HIS A 42 -12.96 -1.71 -10.29
N TYR A 43 -12.31 -0.65 -9.82
CA TYR A 43 -11.58 -0.63 -8.57
C TYR A 43 -12.24 0.36 -7.61
N LYS A 44 -12.24 0.01 -6.32
CA LYS A 44 -12.63 0.93 -5.27
C LYS A 44 -11.53 1.96 -5.08
N ARG A 45 -11.88 3.24 -5.22
CA ARG A 45 -10.98 4.34 -4.91
C ARG A 45 -10.84 4.52 -3.39
N ILE A 46 -9.61 4.66 -2.94
CA ILE A 46 -9.21 4.98 -1.58
C ILE A 46 -8.55 6.35 -1.63
N GLU A 47 -8.89 7.23 -0.70
CA GLU A 47 -8.25 8.54 -0.56
C GLU A 47 -7.73 8.68 0.87
N TYR A 48 -6.55 9.27 1.00
CA TYR A 48 -5.94 9.59 2.28
C TYR A 48 -5.06 10.83 2.13
N LEU A 49 -4.69 11.43 3.25
CA LEU A 49 -3.76 12.56 3.29
C LEU A 49 -2.38 12.08 3.72
N ASN A 50 -1.33 12.54 3.06
CA ASN A 50 0.06 12.37 3.51
C ASN A 50 0.38 13.36 4.65
N GLU A 51 1.63 13.39 5.12
CA GLU A 51 2.04 14.27 6.23
C GLU A 51 1.91 15.77 5.89
N ASP A 52 2.13 16.14 4.62
CA ASP A 52 1.93 17.49 4.10
C ASP A 52 0.44 17.88 3.93
N LYS A 53 -0.49 17.01 4.31
CA LYS A 53 -1.94 17.15 4.08
C LYS A 53 -2.32 17.22 2.60
N LYS A 54 -1.49 16.67 1.71
CA LYS A 54 -1.82 16.52 0.29
C LYS A 54 -2.58 15.22 0.08
N THR A 55 -3.52 15.25 -0.86
CA THR A 55 -4.36 14.08 -1.17
C THR A 55 -3.58 13.06 -1.99
N CYS A 56 -3.49 11.84 -1.47
CA CYS A 56 -3.03 10.66 -2.19
C CYS A 56 -4.23 9.79 -2.56
N SER A 57 -4.06 8.87 -3.51
CA SER A 57 -5.12 7.93 -3.89
C SER A 57 -4.61 6.50 -4.06
N GLY A 58 -5.49 5.54 -3.86
CA GLY A 58 -5.25 4.12 -4.12
C GLY A 58 -6.44 3.49 -4.82
N TYR A 59 -6.21 2.40 -5.54
CA TYR A 59 -7.24 1.65 -6.25
C TYR A 59 -7.16 0.17 -5.90
N SER A 60 -8.17 -0.30 -5.18
CA SER A 60 -8.25 -1.68 -4.67
C SER A 60 -9.21 -2.51 -5.51
N ALA A 61 -8.78 -3.72 -5.88
CA ALA A 61 -9.66 -4.72 -6.50
C ALA A 61 -10.70 -5.25 -5.48
N ILE A 62 -10.34 -5.26 -4.19
CA ILE A 62 -11.28 -5.58 -3.11
C ILE A 62 -12.21 -4.37 -2.92
N THR A 63 -13.49 -4.57 -3.24
CA THR A 63 -14.53 -3.53 -3.19
C THR A 63 -15.27 -3.45 -1.86
N SER A 64 -14.99 -4.38 -0.92
CA SER A 64 -15.49 -4.37 0.45
C SER A 64 -15.28 -3.01 1.13
N SER A 65 -16.33 -2.47 1.76
CA SER A 65 -16.30 -1.14 2.39
C SER A 65 -15.81 -1.14 3.83
N VAL A 66 -15.53 -2.31 4.40
CA VAL A 66 -15.41 -2.48 5.87
C VAL A 66 -13.96 -2.48 6.36
N SER A 67 -13.00 -2.79 5.50
CA SER A 67 -11.57 -2.84 5.84
C SER A 67 -10.81 -1.70 5.16
N GLN A 68 -9.73 -1.23 5.79
CA GLN A 68 -8.71 -0.42 5.12
C GLN A 68 -7.70 -1.33 4.40
N PRO A 69 -6.98 -0.84 3.39
CA PRO A 69 -5.86 -1.57 2.80
C PRO A 69 -4.72 -1.82 3.78
N PHE A 70 -3.98 -2.91 3.57
CA PHE A 70 -2.81 -3.31 4.37
C PHE A 70 -1.79 -2.17 4.49
N ALA A 71 -1.45 -1.52 3.38
CA ALA A 71 -0.49 -0.43 3.37
C ALA A 71 -0.87 0.73 4.30
N LEU A 72 -2.17 1.04 4.43
CA LEU A 72 -2.62 2.10 5.33
C LEU A 72 -2.57 1.68 6.81
N TYR A 73 -2.76 0.39 7.12
CA TYR A 73 -2.51 -0.09 8.48
C TYR A 73 -1.02 0.01 8.82
N ILE A 74 -0.14 -0.48 7.95
CA ILE A 74 1.31 -0.39 8.14
C ILE A 74 1.75 1.06 8.33
N ARG A 75 1.30 1.96 7.47
CA ARG A 75 1.54 3.40 7.60
C ARG A 75 1.13 3.94 8.97
N ASN A 76 -0.09 3.63 9.41
CA ASN A 76 -0.64 4.22 10.63
C ASN A 76 -0.01 3.66 11.91
N ILE A 77 0.49 2.43 11.88
CA ILE A 77 1.09 1.75 13.04
C ILE A 77 2.60 2.04 13.11
N TYR A 78 3.30 1.95 11.98
CA TYR A 78 4.77 1.94 11.94
C TYR A 78 5.38 3.16 11.24
N GLY A 79 4.61 3.91 10.46
CA GLY A 79 5.08 5.10 9.75
C GLY A 79 5.90 4.80 8.51
N ASP A 80 6.82 5.70 8.20
CA ASP A 80 7.70 5.64 7.02
C ASP A 80 8.71 4.48 7.11
N GLY A 81 8.99 3.85 5.97
CA GLY A 81 9.90 2.71 5.89
C GLY A 81 9.66 1.85 4.65
N ILE A 82 10.52 0.85 4.48
CA ILE A 82 10.41 -0.16 3.42
C ILE A 82 10.12 -1.50 4.08
N TYR A 83 8.88 -1.96 3.92
CA TYR A 83 8.35 -3.17 4.51
C TYR A 83 8.37 -4.29 3.48
N TYR A 84 8.92 -5.45 3.85
CA TYR A 84 9.05 -6.56 2.92
C TYR A 84 8.85 -7.91 3.58
N THR A 85 8.49 -8.92 2.78
CA THR A 85 8.59 -10.32 3.21
C THR A 85 9.84 -10.96 2.61
N ASN A 86 10.45 -11.87 3.36
CA ASN A 86 11.57 -12.69 2.90
C ASN A 86 11.23 -14.15 3.19
N GLN A 87 10.48 -14.78 2.29
CA GLN A 87 9.98 -16.15 2.50
C GLN A 87 10.48 -17.14 1.47
N ASP A 88 10.41 -16.74 0.22
CA ASP A 88 10.65 -17.63 -0.89
C ASP A 88 11.66 -16.96 -1.79
N THR A 89 12.65 -17.75 -2.22
CA THR A 89 13.62 -17.37 -3.23
C THR A 89 13.00 -16.76 -4.49
N ASN A 90 11.69 -16.94 -4.73
CA ASN A 90 11.03 -16.47 -5.94
C ASN A 90 9.83 -15.53 -5.76
N LYS A 91 9.38 -15.23 -4.54
CA LYS A 91 8.25 -14.31 -4.32
C LYS A 91 8.40 -13.54 -3.01
N ASN A 92 8.60 -12.22 -3.13
CA ASN A 92 8.79 -11.29 -2.02
C ASN A 92 7.76 -10.17 -2.15
N TYR A 93 7.10 -9.83 -1.06
CA TYR A 93 6.25 -8.63 -1.00
C TYR A 93 7.12 -7.41 -0.71
N ILE A 94 6.81 -6.27 -1.32
CA ILE A 94 7.45 -4.98 -1.02
C ILE A 94 6.43 -3.86 -0.93
N LEU A 95 6.58 -3.02 0.09
CA LEU A 95 5.80 -1.83 0.35
C LEU A 95 6.76 -0.74 0.83
N ALA A 96 6.77 0.42 0.19
CA ALA A 96 7.55 1.57 0.66
C ALA A 96 6.62 2.74 1.00
N ILE A 97 6.94 3.41 2.10
CA ILE A 97 6.19 4.55 2.63
C ILE A 97 7.20 5.65 2.95
N SER A 98 6.95 6.86 2.46
CA SER A 98 7.77 8.04 2.71
C SER A 98 6.88 9.27 2.84
N ASN A 99 7.15 10.14 3.82
CA ASN A 99 6.34 11.32 4.12
C ASN A 99 4.85 10.99 4.34
N GLY A 100 4.56 9.82 4.92
CA GLY A 100 3.22 9.27 5.07
C GLY A 100 2.50 8.97 3.76
N GLU A 101 3.23 8.82 2.66
CA GLU A 101 2.72 8.48 1.33
C GLU A 101 3.23 7.10 0.91
N VAL A 102 2.32 6.24 0.45
CA VAL A 102 2.68 4.96 -0.13
C VAL A 102 3.27 5.19 -1.51
N ILE A 103 4.51 4.75 -1.72
CA ILE A 103 5.26 4.98 -2.95
C ILE A 103 4.63 4.19 -4.10
N GLU A 104 4.37 4.87 -5.22
CA GLU A 104 3.83 4.26 -6.44
C GLU A 104 4.71 3.10 -6.92
N GLY A 105 4.07 2.02 -7.40
CA GLY A 105 4.79 0.83 -7.85
C GLY A 105 5.34 -0.05 -6.72
N THR A 106 5.00 0.25 -5.46
CA THR A 106 5.12 -0.68 -4.32
C THR A 106 3.74 -1.19 -3.89
N ASP A 107 3.67 -1.90 -2.76
CA ASP A 107 2.53 -2.72 -2.36
C ASP A 107 2.30 -3.81 -3.40
N ILE A 108 3.27 -4.71 -3.58
CA ILE A 108 3.22 -5.72 -4.64
C ILE A 108 4.07 -6.94 -4.29
N TYR A 109 3.68 -8.12 -4.79
CA TYR A 109 4.55 -9.29 -4.81
C TYR A 109 5.43 -9.31 -6.08
N VAL A 110 6.74 -9.46 -5.87
CA VAL A 110 7.75 -9.46 -6.93
C VAL A 110 8.67 -10.67 -6.81
N ASN A 111 9.26 -11.10 -7.92
CA ASN A 111 10.34 -12.08 -7.87
C ASN A 111 11.63 -11.47 -7.34
N SER A 112 12.61 -12.31 -6.97
CA SER A 112 13.87 -11.83 -6.37
C SER A 112 14.68 -10.90 -7.27
N ALA A 113 14.65 -11.09 -8.59
CA ALA A 113 15.34 -10.20 -9.51
C ALA A 113 14.74 -8.78 -9.51
N LEU A 114 13.41 -8.67 -9.45
CA LEU A 114 12.72 -7.40 -9.36
C LEU A 114 12.81 -6.80 -7.95
N PHE A 115 12.79 -7.63 -6.91
CA PHE A 115 13.03 -7.20 -5.53
C PHE A 115 14.39 -6.51 -5.39
N GLU A 116 15.46 -7.11 -5.93
CA GLU A 116 16.80 -6.50 -5.87
C GLU A 116 16.87 -5.19 -6.66
N LYS A 117 16.13 -5.06 -7.77
CA LYS A 117 16.01 -3.78 -8.49
C LYS A 117 15.34 -2.70 -7.64
N HIS A 118 14.25 -3.04 -6.95
CA HIS A 118 13.64 -2.10 -5.98
C HIS A 118 14.62 -1.75 -4.86
N ARG A 119 15.36 -2.73 -4.35
CA ARG A 119 16.38 -2.49 -3.33
C ARG A 119 17.45 -1.51 -3.78
N GLN A 120 17.98 -1.68 -4.99
CA GLN A 120 18.93 -0.73 -5.57
C GLN A 120 18.31 0.66 -5.78
N PHE A 121 17.07 0.73 -6.24
CA PHE A 121 16.35 2.00 -6.40
C PHE A 121 16.18 2.75 -5.07
N PHE A 122 15.76 2.06 -4.01
CA PHE A 122 15.55 2.67 -2.71
C PHE A 122 16.84 2.98 -1.93
N LEU A 123 17.97 2.39 -2.33
CA LEU A 123 19.28 2.76 -1.82
C LEU A 123 19.85 4.04 -2.47
N SER A 124 19.10 4.67 -3.38
CA SER A 124 19.44 6.00 -3.90
C SER A 124 19.18 7.12 -2.89
N ASP A 125 19.80 8.29 -3.08
CA ASP A 125 19.81 9.40 -2.12
C ASP A 125 18.42 9.76 -1.58
N ASP A 126 17.40 9.82 -2.44
CA ASP A 126 16.04 10.27 -2.10
C ASP A 126 15.33 9.38 -1.06
N TYR A 127 15.72 8.09 -0.96
CA TYR A 127 15.08 7.11 -0.07
C TYR A 127 16.08 6.38 0.84
N SER A 128 17.36 6.74 0.77
CA SER A 128 18.45 6.11 1.50
C SER A 128 18.29 6.13 3.03
N SER A 129 17.50 7.08 3.55
CA SER A 129 17.19 7.22 4.97
C SER A 129 16.08 6.28 5.45
N LEU A 130 15.31 5.65 4.55
CA LEU A 130 14.23 4.76 4.91
C LEU A 130 14.76 3.45 5.50
N THR A 131 14.18 3.04 6.63
CA THR A 131 14.55 1.79 7.29
C THR A 131 13.89 0.60 6.61
N TRP A 132 14.65 -0.46 6.40
CA TRP A 132 14.16 -1.73 5.85
C TRP A 132 13.66 -2.64 6.97
N ILE A 133 12.38 -2.98 6.93
CA ILE A 133 11.67 -3.74 7.97
C ILE A 133 11.15 -5.04 7.37
N CYS A 134 11.71 -6.17 7.82
CA CYS A 134 11.16 -7.47 7.49
C CYS A 134 9.86 -7.68 8.25
N LEU A 135 8.76 -7.92 7.54
CA LEU A 135 7.47 -8.22 8.12
C LEU A 135 7.55 -9.56 8.89
N THR A 136 7.04 -9.56 10.12
CA THR A 136 7.00 -10.71 11.02
C THR A 136 5.55 -11.03 11.41
N ALA A 137 5.31 -12.18 12.03
CA ALA A 137 3.97 -12.56 12.45
C ALA A 137 3.36 -11.53 13.42
N ALA A 138 4.18 -10.96 14.30
CA ALA A 138 3.75 -9.89 15.20
C ALA A 138 3.20 -8.67 14.43
N HIS A 139 3.87 -8.27 13.34
CA HIS A 139 3.37 -7.16 12.52
C HIS A 139 2.01 -7.48 11.88
N ILE A 140 1.79 -8.74 11.49
CA ILE A 140 0.52 -9.21 10.91
C ILE A 140 -0.57 -9.18 11.98
N ASP A 141 -0.30 -9.72 13.17
CA ASP A 141 -1.25 -9.76 14.29
C ASP A 141 -1.72 -8.36 14.68
N GLU A 142 -0.81 -7.38 14.75
CA GLU A 142 -1.16 -5.98 15.03
C GLU A 142 -2.08 -5.36 13.95
N VAL A 143 -1.84 -5.68 12.68
CA VAL A 143 -2.72 -5.24 11.58
C VAL A 143 -4.10 -5.88 11.69
N LEU A 144 -4.18 -7.18 12.03
CA LEU A 144 -5.44 -7.90 12.20
C LEU A 144 -6.25 -7.33 13.39
N GLU A 145 -5.59 -7.01 14.49
CA GLU A 145 -6.21 -6.34 15.63
C GLU A 145 -6.73 -4.95 15.25
N ALA A 146 -5.92 -4.14 14.56
CA ALA A 146 -6.31 -2.82 14.08
C ALA A 146 -7.51 -2.89 13.12
N ASN A 147 -7.55 -3.89 12.23
CA ASN A 147 -8.67 -4.15 11.34
C ASN A 147 -9.94 -4.53 12.11
N THR A 148 -9.84 -5.39 13.11
CA THR A 148 -10.97 -5.78 13.96
C THR A 148 -11.56 -4.55 14.67
N LEU A 149 -10.73 -3.70 15.27
CA LEU A 149 -11.16 -2.46 15.91
C LEU A 149 -11.79 -1.49 14.90
N HIS A 150 -11.26 -1.40 13.68
CA HIS A 150 -11.80 -0.59 12.61
C HIS A 150 -13.20 -1.06 12.18
N LYS A 151 -13.36 -2.37 11.90
CA LYS A 151 -14.64 -3.00 11.55
C LYS A 151 -15.70 -2.75 12.63
N GLN A 152 -15.33 -2.85 13.92
CA GLN A 152 -16.23 -2.54 15.03
C GLN A 152 -16.66 -1.07 15.07
N LYS A 153 -15.72 -0.13 14.85
CA LYS A 153 -16.02 1.32 14.79
C LYS A 153 -16.97 1.65 13.64
N ILE A 154 -16.82 1.03 12.47
CA ILE A 154 -17.74 1.21 11.33
C ILE A 154 -19.12 0.66 11.66
N LYS A 155 -19.21 -0.54 12.25
CA LYS A 155 -20.50 -1.14 12.63
C LYS A 155 -21.28 -0.29 13.63
N LYS A 156 -20.62 0.35 14.60
CA LYS A 156 -21.27 1.27 15.57
C LYS A 156 -21.80 2.57 14.95
N LYS A 157 -21.32 2.94 13.76
CA LYS A 157 -21.75 4.15 13.05
C LYS A 157 -22.89 3.90 12.05
N LYS A 158 -23.21 2.63 11.78
CA LYS A 158 -24.37 2.22 10.98
C LYS A 158 -25.56 1.98 11.88
#